data_AF-A0A927K376-F1
#
_entry.id   AF-A0A927K376-F1
#
_cell.length_a   1.000
_cell.length_b   1.000
_cell.length_c   1.000
_cell.angle_alpha   90.00
_cell.angle_beta   90.00
_cell.angle_gamma   90.00
#
_symmetry.space_group_name_H-M   'P 1'
#
loop_
_entity.id
_entity.type
_entity.pdbx_description
1 polymer ?
#
loop_
_entity_poly.entity_id
_entity_poly.type
_entity_poly.pdbx_seq_one_letter_code
_entity_poly.pdbx_strand_id
1 'polypeptide(L)'
;TVEKAPVVPVVTIDPLLDLLKLPDLVNGSSSAAQVLTGVDGSNVFYFASAATTGNDRVTNFGHSDLLVVDTKLYDGNNDGIIALSGNKVSIDAPEVGDFVQLDGVNALRFLGTDVAGHSVYGDAAVRPNGAEEGTFVNNVLNGDIGDETANVFLFDTGLGLDLGDDSIGRFGKRDLVVTTSKLVDGNNDGIIVGTAGKFGLPNDTGSILLKGTTGAAVDSLEFDGSILRDGVTYYVYSLVGTTGTDTTDISF
;
A
#
# COMPACT_ATOMS: atom_id res chain seq x y z
N THR A 1 1.91 -44.25 -22.61
CA THR A 1 2.73 -43.10 -22.17
C THR A 1 1.78 -42.14 -21.48
N VAL A 2 1.93 -41.96 -20.17
CA VAL A 2 1.08 -41.01 -19.42
C VAL A 2 1.61 -39.61 -19.73
N GLU A 3 0.76 -38.78 -20.33
CA GLU A 3 1.08 -37.40 -20.67
C GLU A 3 1.35 -36.63 -19.38
N LYS A 4 2.57 -36.12 -19.25
CA LYS A 4 3.00 -35.33 -18.09
C LYS A 4 2.20 -34.02 -18.11
N ALA A 5 1.44 -33.76 -17.05
CA ALA A 5 0.71 -32.51 -16.88
C ALA A 5 1.66 -31.32 -17.11
N PRO A 6 1.19 -30.26 -17.81
CA PRO A 6 1.99 -29.07 -18.03
C PRO A 6 2.43 -28.50 -16.68
N VAL A 7 3.74 -28.34 -16.52
CA VAL A 7 4.31 -27.63 -15.38
C VAL A 7 3.95 -26.17 -15.60
N VAL A 8 3.02 -25.65 -14.81
CA VAL A 8 2.82 -24.19 -14.72
C VAL A 8 4.11 -23.64 -14.12
N PRO A 9 4.83 -22.74 -14.83
CA PRO A 9 6.00 -22.12 -14.22
C PRO A 9 5.53 -21.40 -12.97
N VAL A 10 6.16 -21.73 -11.84
CA VAL A 10 6.05 -20.88 -10.64
C VAL A 10 6.61 -19.54 -11.07
N VAL A 11 5.76 -18.53 -11.15
CA VAL A 11 6.21 -17.15 -11.36
C VAL A 11 6.96 -16.79 -10.09
N THR A 12 8.28 -16.95 -10.13
CA THR A 12 9.16 -16.33 -9.14
C THR A 12 9.08 -14.84 -9.41
N ILE A 13 8.25 -14.15 -8.63
CA ILE A 13 8.33 -12.71 -8.47
C ILE A 13 9.77 -12.38 -8.10
N ASP A 14 10.39 -11.51 -8.92
CA ASP A 14 11.72 -10.99 -8.66
C ASP A 14 11.67 -10.34 -7.27
N PRO A 15 12.56 -10.72 -6.32
CA PRO A 15 12.62 -10.05 -5.01
C PRO A 15 12.95 -8.56 -5.12
N LEU A 16 13.33 -8.09 -6.31
CA LEU A 16 13.44 -6.69 -6.67
C LEU A 16 12.31 -6.33 -7.65
N LEU A 17 11.22 -5.79 -7.12
CA LEU A 17 10.02 -5.47 -7.88
C LEU A 17 10.25 -4.34 -8.90
N ASP A 18 10.50 -4.70 -10.16
CA ASP A 18 10.47 -3.78 -11.30
C ASP A 18 9.04 -3.76 -11.84
N LEU A 19 8.29 -2.72 -11.46
CA LEU A 19 6.85 -2.62 -11.75
C LEU A 19 6.56 -2.55 -13.25
N LEU A 20 7.52 -2.10 -14.05
CA LEU A 20 7.35 -2.00 -15.50
C LEU A 20 7.51 -3.36 -16.21
N LYS A 21 7.79 -4.43 -15.48
CA LYS A 21 7.79 -5.82 -16.00
C LYS A 21 6.51 -6.58 -15.67
N LEU A 22 5.57 -5.98 -14.94
CA LEU A 22 4.30 -6.63 -14.62
C LEU A 22 3.43 -6.82 -15.87
N PRO A 23 2.68 -7.92 -15.96
CA PRO A 23 1.87 -8.24 -17.13
C PRO A 23 0.73 -7.23 -17.37
N ASP A 24 0.20 -6.65 -16.29
CA ASP A 24 -0.94 -5.73 -16.32
C ASP A 24 -0.50 -4.25 -16.33
N LEU A 25 0.63 -3.99 -16.98
CA LEU A 25 1.16 -2.65 -17.23
C LEU A 25 0.43 -1.99 -18.41
N VAL A 26 -0.09 -0.80 -18.18
CA VAL A 26 -0.61 0.11 -19.20
C VAL A 26 0.33 1.29 -19.33
N ASN A 27 1.02 1.39 -20.47
CA ASN A 27 1.96 2.48 -20.74
C ASN A 27 1.23 3.65 -21.45
N GLY A 28 1.16 4.79 -20.76
CA GLY A 28 0.58 6.05 -21.23
C GLY A 28 1.60 7.07 -21.74
N SER A 29 2.85 6.69 -21.96
CA SER A 29 3.95 7.62 -22.31
C SER A 29 3.95 8.09 -23.77
N SER A 30 2.84 7.91 -24.49
CA SER A 30 2.70 8.40 -25.87
C SER A 30 2.50 9.92 -25.86
N SER A 31 2.97 10.61 -26.90
CA SER A 31 2.71 12.05 -27.07
C SER A 31 1.31 12.39 -27.57
N ALA A 32 0.50 11.38 -27.89
CA ALA A 32 -0.91 11.56 -28.21
C ALA A 32 -1.75 11.52 -26.93
N ALA A 33 -2.84 12.28 -26.87
CA ALA A 33 -3.84 12.10 -25.81
C ALA A 33 -4.53 10.74 -25.94
N GLN A 34 -4.46 9.92 -24.90
CA GLN A 34 -5.01 8.57 -24.84
C GLN A 34 -6.14 8.46 -23.82
N VAL A 35 -7.06 7.54 -24.10
CA VAL A 35 -7.96 6.98 -23.09
C VAL A 35 -7.45 5.60 -22.77
N LEU A 36 -7.02 5.40 -21.53
CA LEU A 36 -6.35 4.21 -21.03
C LEU A 36 -7.31 3.48 -20.08
N THR A 37 -7.36 2.16 -20.20
CA THR A 37 -8.21 1.31 -19.39
C THR A 37 -7.40 0.07 -19.02
N GLY A 38 -7.28 -0.19 -17.72
CA GLY A 38 -6.69 -1.42 -17.19
C GLY A 38 -7.62 -2.63 -17.36
N VAL A 39 -7.11 -3.80 -17.01
CA VAL A 39 -7.93 -5.02 -16.87
C VAL A 39 -8.64 -5.05 -15.51
N ASP A 40 -9.46 -6.08 -15.27
CA ASP A 40 -10.04 -6.32 -13.95
C ASP A 40 -8.94 -6.68 -12.93
N GLY A 41 -8.95 -6.07 -11.75
CA GLY A 41 -7.96 -6.29 -10.70
C GLY A 41 -6.96 -5.14 -10.58
N SER A 42 -5.76 -5.44 -10.07
CA SER A 42 -4.69 -4.46 -9.89
C SER A 42 -3.94 -4.21 -11.19
N ASN A 43 -3.74 -2.94 -11.53
CA ASN A 43 -3.06 -2.48 -12.73
C ASN A 43 -1.89 -1.55 -12.37
N VAL A 44 -0.93 -1.46 -13.28
CA VAL A 44 0.09 -0.41 -13.22
C VAL A 44 -0.10 0.52 -14.41
N PHE A 45 -0.29 1.81 -14.14
CA PHE A 45 -0.31 2.85 -15.16
C PHE A 45 1.00 3.62 -15.12
N TYR A 46 1.76 3.58 -16.21
CA TYR A 46 3.07 4.20 -16.28
C TYR A 46 3.11 5.40 -17.23
N PHE A 47 3.72 6.50 -16.77
CA PHE A 47 3.96 7.71 -17.55
C PHE A 47 5.41 8.20 -17.39
N ALA A 48 6.12 8.30 -18.49
CA ALA A 48 7.47 8.82 -18.52
C ALA A 48 7.47 10.35 -18.41
N SER A 49 7.87 10.90 -17.26
CA SER A 49 7.89 12.35 -16.99
C SER A 49 8.83 13.18 -17.89
N ALA A 50 9.80 12.54 -18.54
CA ALA A 50 10.73 13.21 -19.47
C ALA A 50 10.22 13.24 -20.93
N ALA A 51 9.11 12.56 -21.23
CA ALA A 51 8.46 12.61 -22.52
C ALA A 51 7.40 13.71 -22.54
N THR A 52 7.16 14.34 -23.68
CA THR A 52 5.87 15.02 -23.91
C THR A 52 4.81 13.95 -24.02
N THR A 53 4.01 13.74 -22.98
CA THR A 53 2.85 12.87 -23.01
C THR A 53 1.60 13.65 -23.43
N GLY A 54 0.52 12.96 -23.76
CA GLY A 54 -0.73 13.63 -24.06
C GLY A 54 -1.44 14.16 -22.82
N ASN A 55 -2.61 14.78 -23.02
CA ASN A 55 -3.61 14.90 -21.97
C ASN A 55 -4.36 13.56 -21.85
N ASP A 56 -3.81 12.64 -21.08
CA ASP A 56 -4.31 11.28 -20.96
C ASP A 56 -5.43 11.15 -19.94
N ARG A 57 -6.24 10.10 -20.08
CA ARG A 57 -7.29 9.75 -19.11
C ARG A 57 -7.30 8.25 -18.83
N VAL A 58 -7.13 7.89 -17.58
CA VAL A 58 -7.35 6.53 -17.07
C VAL A 58 -8.80 6.40 -16.59
N THR A 59 -9.54 5.44 -17.13
CA THR A 59 -11.01 5.34 -16.91
C THR A 59 -11.44 4.47 -15.74
N ASN A 60 -10.53 3.66 -15.21
CA ASN A 60 -10.84 2.64 -14.20
C ASN A 60 -9.75 2.51 -13.13
N PHE A 61 -9.13 3.63 -12.73
CA PHE A 61 -8.12 3.60 -11.67
C PHE A 61 -8.79 3.25 -10.33
N GLY A 62 -8.52 2.05 -9.82
CA GLY A 62 -9.06 1.52 -8.58
C GLY A 62 -8.12 1.66 -7.38
N HIS A 63 -8.61 1.26 -6.20
CA HIS A 63 -7.86 1.34 -4.94
C HIS A 63 -6.59 0.48 -4.90
N SER A 64 -6.53 -0.58 -5.71
CA SER A 64 -5.36 -1.46 -5.83
C SER A 64 -4.49 -1.17 -7.05
N ASP A 65 -4.83 -0.15 -7.83
CA ASP A 65 -4.03 0.27 -8.99
C ASP A 65 -2.90 1.21 -8.55
N LEU A 66 -1.86 1.24 -9.38
CA LEU A 66 -0.67 2.06 -9.16
C LEU A 66 -0.44 3.02 -10.30
N LEU A 67 -0.11 4.26 -9.97
CA LEU A 67 0.50 5.21 -10.88
C LEU A 67 2.01 5.16 -10.68
N VAL A 68 2.75 4.93 -11.75
CA VAL A 68 4.22 4.89 -11.75
C VAL A 68 4.76 5.95 -12.70
N VAL A 69 5.74 6.72 -12.24
CA VAL A 69 6.37 7.81 -13.00
C VAL A 69 7.87 7.83 -12.79
N ASP A 70 8.65 8.27 -13.79
CA ASP A 70 10.11 8.30 -13.69
C ASP A 70 10.64 9.30 -12.67
N THR A 71 9.91 10.40 -12.47
CA THR A 71 10.27 11.47 -11.53
C THR A 71 9.15 11.64 -10.52
N LYS A 72 9.52 11.84 -9.25
CA LYS A 72 8.56 12.10 -8.18
C LYS A 72 7.69 13.31 -8.53
N LEU A 73 6.38 13.14 -8.44
CA LEU A 73 5.39 14.21 -8.59
C LEU A 73 5.63 15.33 -7.58
N TYR A 74 5.31 16.55 -7.97
CA TYR A 74 5.46 17.72 -7.12
C TYR A 74 4.51 17.68 -5.92
N ASP A 75 5.09 17.55 -4.73
CA ASP A 75 4.41 17.55 -3.44
C ASP A 75 4.80 18.84 -2.69
N GLY A 76 3.99 19.89 -2.84
CA GLY A 76 4.33 21.23 -2.36
C GLY A 76 4.39 21.37 -0.84
N ASN A 77 3.64 20.56 -0.10
CA ASN A 77 3.61 20.54 1.36
C ASN A 77 4.38 19.35 1.98
N ASN A 78 4.92 18.45 1.16
CA ASN A 78 5.74 17.29 1.55
C ASN A 78 5.04 16.34 2.53
N ASP A 79 3.72 16.16 2.39
CA ASP A 79 2.94 15.24 3.23
C ASP A 79 2.75 13.85 2.59
N GLY A 80 3.33 13.64 1.40
CA GLY A 80 3.22 12.41 0.63
C GLY A 80 1.89 12.25 -0.09
N ILE A 81 1.01 13.26 -0.09
CA ILE A 81 -0.29 13.25 -0.75
C ILE A 81 -0.31 14.26 -1.91
N ILE A 82 -0.63 13.76 -3.10
CA ILE A 82 -0.84 14.60 -4.29
C ILE A 82 -2.34 14.80 -4.47
N ALA A 83 -2.85 15.93 -4.00
CA ALA A 83 -4.25 16.30 -4.20
C ALA A 83 -4.52 16.59 -5.69
N LEU A 84 -5.58 16.00 -6.25
CA LEU A 84 -5.93 16.14 -7.66
C LEU A 84 -6.99 17.22 -7.86
N SER A 85 -6.77 18.12 -8.82
CA SER A 85 -7.78 19.12 -9.19
C SER A 85 -8.64 18.59 -10.33
N GLY A 86 -9.92 18.32 -10.06
CA GLY A 86 -10.82 17.71 -11.04
C GLY A 86 -10.30 16.35 -11.53
N ASN A 87 -9.75 15.55 -10.60
CA ASN A 87 -9.18 14.23 -10.85
C ASN A 87 -7.94 14.25 -11.77
N LYS A 88 -7.27 15.40 -11.92
CA LYS A 88 -6.07 15.54 -12.75
C LYS A 88 -4.81 15.65 -11.90
N VAL A 89 -3.80 14.88 -12.27
CA VAL A 89 -2.43 14.98 -11.80
C VAL A 89 -1.57 15.57 -12.91
N SER A 90 -0.67 16.50 -12.57
CA SER A 90 0.39 16.96 -13.49
C SER A 90 1.59 16.05 -13.32
N ILE A 91 2.11 15.52 -14.43
CA ILE A 91 3.23 14.58 -14.42
C ILE A 91 4.59 15.30 -14.38
N ASP A 92 4.61 16.56 -14.80
CA ASP A 92 5.81 17.40 -14.97
C ASP A 92 5.76 18.70 -14.15
N ALA A 93 4.88 18.80 -13.16
CA ALA A 93 4.82 19.92 -12.23
C ALA A 93 6.20 20.19 -11.57
N PRO A 94 6.53 21.46 -11.28
CA PRO A 94 5.69 22.67 -11.34
C PRO A 94 5.63 23.32 -12.74
N GLU A 95 6.20 22.70 -13.76
CA GLU A 95 6.11 23.20 -15.13
C GLU A 95 4.66 23.09 -15.64
N VAL A 96 4.30 23.92 -16.63
CA VAL A 96 3.02 23.78 -17.32
C VAL A 96 3.21 22.78 -18.44
N GLY A 97 2.67 21.58 -18.30
CA GLY A 97 2.68 20.61 -19.38
C GLY A 97 1.64 19.51 -19.19
N ASP A 98 2.09 18.29 -18.99
CA ASP A 98 1.30 17.09 -19.22
C ASP A 98 0.47 16.69 -17.99
N PHE A 99 -0.78 16.31 -18.24
CA PHE A 99 -1.72 15.88 -17.21
C PHE A 99 -2.33 14.54 -17.54
N VAL A 100 -2.53 13.75 -16.48
CA VAL A 100 -3.33 12.53 -16.53
C VAL A 100 -4.58 12.76 -15.69
N GLN A 101 -5.76 12.51 -16.26
CA GLN A 101 -6.99 12.40 -15.50
C GLN A 101 -7.16 10.97 -15.00
N LEU A 102 -7.35 10.78 -13.69
CA LEU A 102 -7.58 9.49 -13.05
C LEU A 102 -9.02 9.42 -12.55
N ASP A 103 -9.90 8.78 -13.32
CA ASP A 103 -11.30 8.65 -12.92
C ASP A 103 -11.41 7.85 -11.61
N GLY A 104 -12.23 8.33 -10.67
CA GLY A 104 -12.48 7.64 -9.39
C GLY A 104 -11.55 8.07 -8.24
N VAL A 105 -10.45 8.76 -8.53
CA VAL A 105 -9.43 9.14 -7.53
C VAL A 105 -9.33 10.65 -7.38
N ASN A 106 -9.34 11.14 -6.14
CA ASN A 106 -9.24 12.58 -5.83
C ASN A 106 -7.89 13.01 -5.27
N ALA A 107 -7.07 12.04 -4.83
CA ALA A 107 -5.73 12.28 -4.34
C ALA A 107 -4.91 10.99 -4.47
N LEU A 108 -3.61 11.13 -4.66
CA LEU A 108 -2.67 10.00 -4.68
C LEU A 108 -1.79 10.03 -3.43
N ARG A 109 -1.39 8.87 -2.93
CA ARG A 109 -0.41 8.73 -1.84
C ARG A 109 0.87 8.12 -2.38
N PHE A 110 2.01 8.66 -1.95
CA PHE A 110 3.32 8.15 -2.34
C PHE A 110 3.66 6.88 -1.56
N LEU A 111 3.94 5.79 -2.30
CA LEU A 111 4.25 4.47 -1.75
C LEU A 111 5.76 4.14 -1.79
N GLY A 112 6.58 5.06 -2.32
CA GLY A 112 8.02 4.88 -2.42
C GLY A 112 8.51 4.78 -3.85
N THR A 113 9.64 4.10 -4.01
CA THR A 113 10.34 3.98 -5.28
C THR A 113 10.59 2.51 -5.55
N ASP A 114 10.32 2.07 -6.78
CA ASP A 114 10.64 0.71 -7.21
C ASP A 114 12.15 0.52 -7.39
N VAL A 115 12.58 -0.70 -7.72
CA VAL A 115 14.02 -1.01 -7.78
C VAL A 115 14.73 -0.38 -8.98
N ALA A 116 13.97 0.07 -9.98
CA ALA A 116 14.46 0.76 -11.15
C ALA A 116 14.51 2.29 -10.96
N GLY A 117 14.00 2.79 -9.83
CA GLY A 117 14.03 4.20 -9.48
C GLY A 117 12.74 4.94 -9.80
N HIS A 118 11.68 4.26 -10.25
CA HIS A 118 10.40 4.91 -10.56
C HIS A 118 9.63 5.21 -9.28
N SER A 119 9.02 6.39 -9.23
CA SER A 119 8.17 6.81 -8.11
C SER A 119 6.78 6.20 -8.25
N VAL A 120 6.27 5.64 -7.15
CA VAL A 120 5.03 4.87 -7.15
C VAL A 120 3.98 5.51 -6.25
N TYR A 121 2.75 5.54 -6.74
CA TYR A 121 1.61 6.15 -6.08
C TYR A 121 0.39 5.24 -6.14
N GLY A 122 -0.36 5.20 -5.04
CA GLY A 122 -1.69 4.56 -4.98
C GLY A 122 -2.79 5.58 -4.67
N ASP A 123 -4.04 5.16 -4.64
CA ASP A 123 -5.15 6.03 -4.24
C ASP A 123 -5.05 6.45 -2.76
N ALA A 124 -5.02 7.74 -2.48
CA ALA A 124 -4.92 8.24 -1.11
C ALA A 124 -6.08 7.80 -0.20
N ALA A 125 -7.27 7.51 -0.75
CA ALA A 125 -8.44 7.10 0.02
C ALA A 125 -8.26 5.75 0.72
N VAL A 126 -7.28 4.94 0.31
CA VAL A 126 -6.99 3.66 0.98
C VAL A 126 -6.39 3.89 2.36
N ARG A 127 -5.67 4.99 2.58
CA ARG A 127 -5.02 5.27 3.86
C ARG A 127 -6.00 5.92 4.84
N PRO A 128 -6.30 5.28 6.00
CA PRO A 128 -7.09 5.94 7.05
C PRO A 128 -6.47 7.27 7.49
N ASN A 129 -7.31 8.19 7.92
CA ASN A 129 -6.87 9.50 8.38
C ASN A 129 -5.92 9.37 9.58
N GLY A 130 -4.75 9.98 9.47
CA GLY A 130 -3.72 9.97 10.51
C GLY A 130 -2.95 8.67 10.66
N ALA A 131 -3.21 7.64 9.82
CA ALA A 131 -2.43 6.41 9.86
C ALA A 131 -1.00 6.63 9.34
N GLU A 132 -0.04 6.01 10.03
CA GLU A 132 1.31 5.80 9.50
C GLU A 132 1.27 4.57 8.57
N GLU A 133 1.85 4.66 7.38
CA GLU A 133 1.75 3.61 6.36
C GLU A 133 3.13 3.00 6.06
N GLY A 134 3.20 1.67 6.00
CA GLY A 134 4.30 0.91 5.42
C GLY A 134 4.35 1.07 3.91
N THR A 135 5.54 1.26 3.36
CA THR A 135 5.81 1.64 1.96
C THR A 135 6.71 0.60 1.30
N PHE A 136 7.19 0.79 0.08
CA PHE A 136 8.09 -0.20 -0.58
C PHE A 136 9.53 -0.20 -0.04
N VAL A 137 9.75 0.31 1.17
CA VAL A 137 11.03 0.30 1.87
C VAL A 137 10.82 -0.13 3.30
N ASN A 138 11.87 -0.64 3.94
CA ASN A 138 11.81 -1.00 5.35
C ASN A 138 11.59 0.26 6.22
N ASN A 139 10.37 0.44 6.73
CA ASN A 139 10.00 1.56 7.57
C ASN A 139 10.33 1.31 9.05
N VAL A 140 10.60 2.40 9.77
CA VAL A 140 10.73 2.41 11.23
C VAL A 140 9.65 3.33 11.78
N LEU A 141 8.51 2.74 12.13
CA LEU A 141 7.33 3.40 12.65
C LEU A 141 7.35 3.36 14.19
N ASN A 142 6.59 4.24 14.84
CA ASN A 142 6.57 4.29 16.30
C ASN A 142 5.21 4.67 16.86
N GLY A 143 4.76 3.92 17.86
CA GLY A 143 3.73 4.39 18.78
C GLY A 143 4.21 5.62 19.56
N ASP A 144 3.26 6.35 20.13
CA ASP A 144 3.54 7.54 20.91
C ASP A 144 4.31 7.24 22.21
N ILE A 145 4.76 8.31 22.87
CA ILE A 145 5.43 8.17 24.17
C ILE A 145 4.37 8.05 25.25
N GLY A 146 4.27 6.87 25.85
CA GLY A 146 3.40 6.64 27.00
C GLY A 146 2.05 6.01 26.65
N ASP A 147 1.79 5.70 25.37
CA ASP A 147 0.52 5.13 24.90
C ASP A 147 -0.65 6.08 25.22
N GLU A 148 -0.40 7.39 25.07
CA GLU A 148 -1.33 8.47 25.38
C GLU A 148 -2.39 8.64 24.28
N THR A 149 -2.07 8.26 23.05
CA THR A 149 -2.91 8.38 21.85
C THR A 149 -3.04 7.03 21.15
N ALA A 150 -4.12 6.81 20.41
CA ALA A 150 -4.19 5.66 19.50
C ALA A 150 -3.37 5.97 18.24
N ASN A 151 -2.45 5.08 17.87
CA ASN A 151 -1.78 5.11 16.57
C ASN A 151 -2.30 4.00 15.66
N VAL A 152 -2.50 4.32 14.39
CA VAL A 152 -2.90 3.34 13.36
C VAL A 152 -1.73 3.15 12.41
N PHE A 153 -1.29 1.90 12.27
CA PHE A 153 -0.21 1.50 11.36
C PHE A 153 -0.81 0.68 10.21
N LEU A 154 -0.89 1.26 9.02
CA LEU A 154 -1.41 0.62 7.82
C LEU A 154 -0.32 -0.10 7.04
N PHE A 155 -0.64 -1.31 6.58
CA PHE A 155 0.12 -2.04 5.56
C PHE A 155 -0.85 -2.48 4.46
N ASP A 156 -0.80 -1.81 3.30
CA ASP A 156 -1.73 -2.06 2.19
C ASP A 156 -1.37 -3.34 1.41
N THR A 157 -1.51 -4.48 2.07
CA THR A 157 -1.18 -5.82 1.55
C THR A 157 -2.08 -6.27 0.39
N GLY A 158 -3.22 -5.58 0.18
CA GLY A 158 -4.11 -5.73 -0.96
C GLY A 158 -3.49 -5.31 -2.29
N LEU A 159 -2.41 -4.53 -2.27
CA LEU A 159 -1.60 -4.26 -3.46
C LEU A 159 -0.93 -5.53 -3.99
N GLY A 160 -0.70 -6.53 -3.13
CA GLY A 160 -0.02 -7.77 -3.50
C GLY A 160 1.47 -7.58 -3.83
N LEU A 161 2.06 -6.49 -3.32
CA LEU A 161 3.47 -6.14 -3.52
C LEU A 161 4.24 -6.20 -2.20
N ASP A 162 5.56 -6.37 -2.30
CA ASP A 162 6.45 -6.34 -1.14
C ASP A 162 6.51 -4.92 -0.54
N LEU A 163 6.05 -4.79 0.70
CA LEU A 163 6.10 -3.57 1.50
C LEU A 163 7.37 -3.53 2.40
N GLY A 164 8.30 -4.47 2.21
CA GLY A 164 9.54 -4.54 2.94
C GLY A 164 9.43 -5.19 4.33
N ASP A 165 10.55 -5.15 5.05
CA ASP A 165 10.66 -5.63 6.42
C ASP A 165 10.58 -4.43 7.38
N ASP A 166 9.37 -4.10 7.79
CA ASP A 166 9.07 -2.96 8.64
C ASP A 166 9.33 -3.24 10.12
N SER A 167 9.40 -2.16 10.90
CA SER A 167 9.41 -2.25 12.36
C SER A 167 8.52 -1.18 12.99
N ILE A 168 7.80 -1.58 14.03
CA ILE A 168 7.03 -0.67 14.87
C ILE A 168 7.60 -0.76 16.29
N GLY A 169 8.14 0.35 16.77
CA GLY A 169 8.54 0.53 18.17
C GLY A 169 7.39 1.06 19.00
N ARG A 170 7.43 0.80 20.32
CA ARG A 170 6.51 1.39 21.30
C ARG A 170 5.02 1.08 21.06
N PHE A 171 4.71 -0.05 20.45
CA PHE A 171 3.32 -0.47 20.22
C PHE A 171 2.57 -0.66 21.56
N GLY A 172 1.56 0.19 21.77
CA GLY A 172 0.75 0.28 22.96
C GLY A 172 -0.56 -0.51 22.88
N LYS A 173 -1.39 -0.38 23.92
CA LYS A 173 -2.72 -1.02 23.95
C LYS A 173 -3.75 -0.25 23.13
N ARG A 174 -3.48 0.99 22.76
CA ARG A 174 -4.37 1.80 21.92
C ARG A 174 -3.98 1.76 20.45
N ASP A 175 -2.86 1.13 20.15
CA ASP A 175 -2.33 1.08 18.81
C ASP A 175 -2.96 -0.07 18.02
N LEU A 176 -3.09 0.16 16.71
CA LEU A 176 -3.68 -0.76 15.77
C LEU A 176 -2.70 -1.06 14.64
N VAL A 177 -2.53 -2.35 14.34
CA VAL A 177 -2.04 -2.78 13.03
C VAL A 177 -3.25 -2.97 12.14
N VAL A 178 -3.21 -2.39 10.95
CA VAL A 178 -4.26 -2.50 9.95
C VAL A 178 -3.68 -3.03 8.65
N THR A 179 -4.30 -4.05 8.09
CA THR A 179 -3.91 -4.62 6.79
C THR A 179 -5.11 -4.69 5.85
N THR A 180 -4.88 -4.67 4.54
CA THR A 180 -5.96 -4.80 3.54
C THR A 180 -6.16 -6.23 3.03
N SER A 181 -5.29 -7.16 3.44
CA SER A 181 -5.48 -8.61 3.39
C SER A 181 -5.34 -9.22 4.79
N LYS A 182 -6.12 -10.25 5.10
CA LYS A 182 -6.12 -10.87 6.44
C LYS A 182 -4.79 -11.56 6.76
N LEU A 183 -4.25 -11.32 7.96
CA LEU A 183 -3.10 -12.03 8.51
C LEU A 183 -3.43 -13.51 8.72
N VAL A 184 -2.41 -14.35 8.64
CA VAL A 184 -2.57 -15.80 8.77
C VAL A 184 -2.81 -16.16 10.24
N ASP A 185 -4.00 -16.64 10.53
CA ASP A 185 -4.38 -17.28 11.78
C ASP A 185 -4.41 -18.80 11.57
N GLY A 186 -3.36 -19.49 12.02
CA GLY A 186 -3.15 -20.91 11.69
C GLY A 186 -4.15 -21.86 12.37
N ASN A 187 -4.72 -21.46 13.50
CA ASN A 187 -5.66 -22.27 14.29
C ASN A 187 -7.07 -21.67 14.35
N ASN A 188 -7.29 -20.50 13.76
CA ASN A 188 -8.56 -19.78 13.69
C ASN A 188 -9.13 -19.42 15.08
N ASP A 189 -8.27 -19.08 16.03
CA ASP A 189 -8.70 -18.66 17.38
C ASP A 189 -8.79 -17.13 17.55
N GLY A 190 -8.48 -16.38 16.49
CA GLY A 190 -8.44 -14.92 16.50
C GLY A 190 -7.12 -14.33 16.99
N ILE A 191 -6.12 -15.17 17.31
CA ILE A 191 -4.81 -14.72 17.79
C ILE A 191 -3.75 -14.99 16.71
N ILE A 192 -3.17 -13.92 16.19
CA ILE A 192 -2.05 -14.00 15.26
C ILE A 192 -0.77 -14.19 16.06
N VAL A 193 -0.03 -15.26 15.79
CA VAL A 193 1.22 -15.58 16.51
C VAL A 193 2.42 -15.21 15.66
N GLY A 194 3.27 -14.33 16.19
CA GLY A 194 4.56 -13.94 15.63
C GLY A 194 5.72 -14.79 16.18
N THR A 195 6.92 -14.55 15.66
CA THR A 195 8.16 -15.15 16.20
C THR A 195 9.15 -14.06 16.55
N ALA A 196 9.46 -13.90 17.84
CA ALA A 196 10.35 -12.87 18.35
C ALA A 196 9.93 -11.45 17.92
N GLY A 197 8.61 -11.19 17.97
CA GLY A 197 7.99 -9.95 17.54
C GLY A 197 7.76 -9.83 16.04
N LYS A 198 8.24 -10.78 15.22
CA LYS A 198 8.11 -10.72 13.76
C LYS A 198 6.81 -11.39 13.30
N PHE A 199 5.99 -10.64 12.55
CA PHE A 199 4.79 -11.11 11.88
C PHE A 199 5.00 -11.03 10.37
N GLY A 200 4.75 -12.14 9.65
CA GLY A 200 4.75 -12.13 8.19
C GLY A 200 3.46 -11.50 7.66
N LEU A 201 3.59 -10.62 6.67
CA LEU A 201 2.43 -10.12 5.93
C LEU A 201 1.94 -11.18 4.94
N PRO A 202 0.65 -11.16 4.56
CA PRO A 202 0.07 -12.19 3.69
C PRO A 202 0.72 -12.18 2.30
N ASN A 203 0.73 -13.32 1.63
CA ASN A 203 1.22 -13.46 0.24
C ASN A 203 2.65 -12.92 0.02
N ASP A 204 3.52 -13.04 1.03
CA ASP A 204 4.92 -12.58 0.98
C ASP A 204 5.05 -11.07 0.68
N THR A 205 4.06 -10.26 1.10
CA THR A 205 4.05 -8.80 0.95
C THR A 205 4.94 -8.06 1.97
N GLY A 206 5.90 -8.77 2.57
CA GLY A 206 6.82 -8.22 3.58
C GLY A 206 6.55 -8.74 4.99
N SER A 207 6.99 -7.97 6.00
CA SER A 207 6.83 -8.34 7.41
C SER A 207 6.88 -7.13 8.35
N ILE A 208 6.43 -7.33 9.58
CA ILE A 208 6.48 -6.32 10.64
C ILE A 208 7.18 -6.90 11.87
N LEU A 209 8.23 -6.21 12.34
CA LEU A 209 8.82 -6.43 13.66
C LEU A 209 8.18 -5.51 14.70
N LEU A 210 7.42 -6.09 15.62
CA LEU A 210 6.64 -5.36 16.62
C LEU A 210 7.30 -5.39 17.99
N LYS A 211 7.54 -4.22 18.57
CA LYS A 211 8.04 -4.05 19.94
C LYS A 211 7.09 -3.19 20.75
N GLY A 212 6.77 -3.65 21.96
CA GLY A 212 5.88 -2.93 22.87
C GLY A 212 6.52 -1.67 23.46
N THR A 213 5.77 -0.94 24.28
CA THR A 213 6.19 0.30 24.97
C THR A 213 7.45 0.16 25.84
N THR A 214 7.76 -1.05 26.31
CA THR A 214 8.98 -1.36 27.09
C THR A 214 10.17 -1.83 26.23
N GLY A 215 9.98 -1.93 24.91
CA GLY A 215 10.95 -2.48 23.97
C GLY A 215 10.98 -4.02 23.88
N ALA A 216 10.17 -4.71 24.67
CA ALA A 216 9.98 -6.15 24.56
C ALA A 216 9.28 -6.53 23.25
N ALA A 217 9.59 -7.70 22.70
CA ALA A 217 8.90 -8.23 21.53
C ALA A 217 7.41 -8.48 21.84
N VAL A 218 6.55 -8.18 20.88
CA VAL A 218 5.12 -8.52 20.93
C VAL A 218 4.91 -9.76 20.08
N ASP A 219 4.76 -10.93 20.71
CA ASP A 219 4.68 -12.21 19.98
C ASP A 219 3.25 -12.60 19.57
N SER A 220 2.24 -11.80 19.91
CA SER A 220 0.86 -12.09 19.57
C SER A 220 0.04 -10.82 19.37
N LEU A 221 -0.83 -10.85 18.37
CA LEU A 221 -1.87 -9.85 18.10
C LEU A 221 -3.24 -10.53 18.16
N GLU A 222 -4.26 -9.78 18.56
CA GLU A 222 -5.67 -10.20 18.51
C GLU A 222 -6.34 -9.59 17.28
N PHE A 223 -7.18 -10.36 16.59
CA PHE A 223 -7.99 -9.89 15.47
C PHE A 223 -9.28 -9.24 15.98
N ASP A 224 -9.40 -7.93 15.83
CA ASP A 224 -10.51 -7.14 16.36
C ASP A 224 -11.69 -7.02 15.38
N GLY A 225 -11.51 -7.51 14.15
CA GLY A 225 -12.54 -7.54 13.12
C GLY A 225 -12.09 -6.91 11.81
N SER A 226 -13.05 -6.72 10.91
CA SER A 226 -12.81 -6.06 9.64
C SER A 226 -13.91 -5.07 9.27
N ILE A 227 -13.54 -4.07 8.49
CA ILE A 227 -14.46 -3.06 7.95
C ILE A 227 -14.28 -2.96 6.43
N LEU A 228 -15.40 -2.97 5.71
CA LEU A 228 -15.43 -2.68 4.27
C LEU A 228 -15.71 -1.19 4.08
N ARG A 229 -14.78 -0.48 3.45
CA ARG A 229 -14.92 0.94 3.13
C ARG A 229 -14.51 1.18 1.68
N ASP A 230 -15.42 1.74 0.91
CA ASP A 230 -15.22 2.10 -0.51
C ASP A 230 -14.68 0.94 -1.38
N GLY A 231 -14.99 -0.32 -1.00
CA GLY A 231 -14.55 -1.52 -1.72
C GLY A 231 -13.25 -2.14 -1.20
N VAL A 232 -12.55 -1.48 -0.28
CA VAL A 232 -11.38 -2.02 0.42
C VAL A 232 -11.78 -2.63 1.75
N THR A 233 -11.34 -3.85 2.04
CA THR A 233 -11.54 -4.48 3.36
C THR A 233 -10.31 -4.25 4.21
N TYR A 234 -10.50 -3.65 5.38
CA TYR A 234 -9.47 -3.41 6.38
C TYR A 234 -9.61 -4.44 7.49
N TYR A 235 -8.54 -5.14 7.81
CA TYR A 235 -8.45 -6.10 8.91
C TYR A 235 -7.64 -5.46 10.03
N VAL A 236 -8.17 -5.51 11.24
CA VAL A 236 -7.68 -4.72 12.36
C VAL A 236 -7.16 -5.64 13.45
N TYR A 237 -6.01 -5.30 14.00
CA TYR A 237 -5.35 -6.08 15.04
C TYR A 237 -4.78 -5.19 16.15
N SER A 238 -4.90 -5.63 17.39
CA SER A 238 -4.38 -4.96 18.56
C SER A 238 -3.59 -5.92 19.45
N LEU A 239 -3.06 -5.43 20.58
CA LEU A 239 -2.47 -6.29 21.59
C LEU A 239 -3.54 -7.21 22.21
N VAL A 240 -3.20 -8.49 22.39
CA VAL A 240 -4.11 -9.48 23.00
C VAL A 240 -4.64 -9.01 24.36
N GLY A 241 -5.96 -9.11 24.54
CA GLY A 241 -6.65 -8.73 25.77
C GLY A 241 -6.83 -7.23 25.95
N THR A 242 -6.66 -6.46 24.87
CA THR A 242 -7.05 -5.05 24.83
C THR A 242 -8.56 -4.94 24.81
N THR A 243 -9.09 -3.95 25.52
CA THR A 243 -10.52 -3.65 25.54
C THR A 243 -10.76 -2.24 25.05
N GLY A 244 -11.61 -2.08 24.03
CA GLY A 244 -12.01 -0.77 23.52
C GLY A 244 -11.03 -0.14 22.52
N THR A 245 -10.16 -0.95 21.91
CA THR A 245 -9.45 -0.60 20.68
C THR A 245 -9.93 -1.58 19.61
N ASP A 246 -10.63 -1.11 18.58
CA ASP A 246 -11.19 -1.97 17.53
C ASP A 246 -11.40 -1.23 16.19
N THR A 247 -12.16 -1.83 15.27
CA THR A 247 -12.50 -1.23 13.96
C THR A 247 -13.14 0.17 14.04
N THR A 248 -13.74 0.55 15.17
CA THR A 248 -14.40 1.85 15.37
C THR A 248 -13.42 2.99 15.65
N ASP A 249 -12.16 2.67 15.95
CA ASP A 249 -11.09 3.66 16.16
C ASP A 249 -10.41 4.08 14.86
N ILE A 250 -10.79 3.48 13.72
CA ILE A 250 -10.28 3.84 12.40
C ILE A 250 -11.15 4.95 11.80
N SER A 251 -10.51 6.04 11.37
CA SER A 251 -11.18 7.17 10.71
C SER A 251 -10.79 7.27 9.23
N PHE A 252 -11.75 7.64 8.38
CA PHE A 252 -11.61 7.79 6.92
C PHE A 252 -12.13 9.15 6.48
#